data_AF-A0A0M3BAA9-F1
#
_entry.id   AF-A0A0M3BAA9-F1
#
_cell.length_a   1.000
_cell.length_b   1.000
_cell.length_c   1.000
_cell.angle_alpha   90.00
_cell.angle_beta   90.00
_cell.angle_gamma   90.00
#
_symmetry.space_group_name_H-M   'P 1'
#
loop_
_entity.id
_entity.type
_entity.pdbx_description
1 polymer ?
#
loop_
_entity_poly.entity_id
_entity_poly.type
_entity_poly.pdbx_seq_one_letter_code
_entity_poly.pdbx_strand_id
1 'polypeptide(L)'
;MLKALRHRILFSLIIAAGLTGTAVLAHHGVSGQYDSSSPIVLAGMVTRATFAPPHPVLSVRVEGREVPALDPNRPDEFTGPFIAREEDIGEVREVEFSPVGEFYALRDRIRVGDRVTVLALRNCRPPHELRSSWIQLSSGQVISYSGGLHRRVDGCS
;
A
#
# COMPACT_ATOMS: atom_id res chain seq x y z
N MET A 1 44.69 -4.14 49.26
CA MET A 1 43.70 -3.34 48.51
C MET A 1 44.22 -3.12 47.09
N LEU A 2 43.34 -3.02 46.07
CA LEU A 2 43.61 -2.86 44.62
C LEU A 2 43.85 -4.14 43.76
N LYS A 3 42.85 -5.03 43.67
CA LYS A 3 42.66 -5.88 42.47
C LYS A 3 41.17 -6.15 42.25
N ALA A 4 40.34 -5.12 42.04
CA ALA A 4 38.92 -5.34 41.75
C ALA A 4 38.22 -4.26 40.88
N LEU A 5 38.95 -3.31 40.28
CA LEU A 5 38.31 -2.15 39.63
C LEU A 5 38.62 -1.98 38.13
N ARG A 6 39.12 -3.01 37.43
CA ARG A 6 39.51 -2.86 36.01
C ARG A 6 38.65 -3.61 34.99
N HIS A 7 37.63 -4.34 35.40
CA HIS A 7 36.80 -5.13 34.46
C HIS A 7 35.37 -4.61 34.25
N ARG A 8 34.96 -3.54 34.96
CA ARG A 8 33.58 -3.01 34.85
C ARG A 8 33.41 -1.87 33.84
N ILE A 9 34.48 -1.37 33.25
CA ILE A 9 34.42 -0.21 32.33
C ILE A 9 34.41 -0.66 30.86
N LEU A 10 34.78 -1.91 30.56
CA LEU A 10 34.89 -2.38 29.17
C LEU A 10 33.64 -3.09 28.62
N PHE A 11 32.55 -3.16 29.38
CA PHE A 11 31.27 -3.73 28.91
C PHE A 11 30.23 -2.67 28.52
N SER A 12 30.49 -1.39 28.80
CA SER A 12 29.53 -0.31 28.54
C SER A 12 29.72 0.36 27.17
N LEU A 13 30.81 0.08 26.45
CA LEU A 13 31.10 0.75 25.17
C LEU A 13 30.57 0.02 23.93
N ILE A 14 30.12 -1.23 24.06
CA ILE A 14 29.64 -2.01 22.90
C ILE A 14 28.14 -1.78 22.62
N ILE A 15 27.36 -1.33 23.61
CA ILE A 15 25.92 -1.10 23.44
C ILE A 15 25.61 0.23 22.72
N ALA A 16 26.56 1.18 22.70
CA ALA A 16 26.35 2.49 22.08
C ALA A 16 26.42 2.49 20.53
N ALA A 17 26.91 1.41 19.91
CA ALA A 17 27.08 1.34 18.45
C ALA A 17 25.87 0.75 17.68
N GLY A 18 24.82 0.31 18.37
CA GLY A 18 23.64 -0.32 17.73
C GLY A 18 22.54 0.65 17.29
N LEU A 19 22.69 1.96 17.55
CA LEU A 19 21.66 2.98 17.36
C LEU A 19 21.91 3.92 16.17
N THR A 20 22.73 3.49 15.20
CA THR A 20 22.63 4.08 13.85
C THR A 20 21.35 3.55 13.21
N GLY A 21 20.22 4.04 13.71
CA GLY A 21 18.92 3.86 13.09
C GLY A 21 19.07 4.23 11.63
N THR A 22 18.85 3.27 10.76
CA THR A 22 18.53 3.56 9.37
C THR A 22 17.36 4.53 9.44
N ALA A 23 17.61 5.79 9.07
CA ALA A 23 16.52 6.70 8.78
C ALA A 23 15.73 6.00 7.67
N VAL A 24 14.63 5.36 8.05
CA VAL A 24 13.67 4.81 7.10
C VAL A 24 13.06 6.05 6.47
N LEU A 25 13.69 6.53 5.38
CA LEU A 25 13.16 7.55 4.49
C LEU A 25 11.93 6.97 3.76
N ALA A 26 10.88 6.62 4.50
CA ALA A 26 9.58 6.28 3.95
C ALA A 26 8.78 7.59 3.81
N HIS A 27 9.03 8.34 2.73
CA HIS A 27 8.24 9.54 2.38
C HIS A 27 7.82 9.52 0.91
N HIS A 28 7.55 8.33 0.39
CA HIS A 28 7.17 8.11 -1.00
C HIS A 28 5.77 8.69 -1.35
N GLY A 29 4.94 8.99 -0.35
CA GLY A 29 3.61 9.61 -0.55
C GLY A 29 3.61 11.14 -0.78
N VAL A 30 4.62 11.91 -0.35
CA VAL A 30 4.56 13.39 -0.38
C VAL A 30 4.80 13.96 -1.78
N SER A 31 5.55 13.24 -2.63
CA SER A 31 5.87 13.66 -3.99
C SER A 31 5.29 12.74 -5.08
N GLY A 32 4.47 11.76 -4.68
CA GLY A 32 3.85 10.80 -5.58
C GLY A 32 2.93 11.49 -6.58
N GLN A 33 3.08 11.13 -7.85
CA GLN A 33 2.17 11.51 -8.93
C GLN A 33 1.58 10.22 -9.46
N TYR A 34 0.26 10.06 -9.39
CA TYR A 34 -0.39 8.80 -9.71
C TYR A 34 -1.17 8.93 -11.01
N ASP A 35 -0.98 7.97 -11.92
CA ASP A 35 -1.60 7.98 -13.23
C ASP A 35 -3.09 7.60 -13.14
N SER A 36 -3.98 8.57 -13.32
CA SER A 36 -5.43 8.35 -13.32
C SER A 36 -5.97 7.83 -14.65
N SER A 37 -5.16 7.89 -15.73
CA SER A 37 -5.54 7.51 -17.08
C SER A 37 -5.51 6.00 -17.31
N SER A 38 -4.76 5.28 -16.47
CA SER A 38 -4.55 3.83 -16.58
C SER A 38 -4.79 3.13 -15.23
N PRO A 39 -6.01 3.21 -14.66
CA PRO A 39 -6.34 2.57 -13.40
C PRO A 39 -6.23 1.03 -13.50
N ILE A 40 -5.48 0.44 -12.58
CA ILE A 40 -5.14 -0.99 -12.56
C ILE A 40 -6.14 -1.75 -11.71
N VAL A 41 -6.69 -2.84 -12.23
CA VAL A 41 -7.51 -3.79 -11.48
C VAL A 41 -6.63 -4.87 -10.89
N LEU A 42 -6.71 -5.02 -9.57
CA LEU A 42 -6.09 -6.11 -8.82
C LEU A 42 -7.20 -6.96 -8.18
N ALA A 43 -7.60 -8.02 -8.87
CA ALA A 43 -8.58 -8.99 -8.38
C ALA A 43 -7.87 -10.25 -7.90
N GLY A 44 -8.00 -10.59 -6.61
CA GLY A 44 -7.24 -11.69 -6.04
C GLY A 44 -7.39 -11.88 -4.54
N MET A 45 -6.44 -12.62 -3.97
CA MET A 45 -6.45 -13.04 -2.57
C MET A 45 -5.54 -12.18 -1.70
N VAL A 46 -6.03 -11.72 -0.56
CA VAL A 46 -5.22 -11.02 0.44
C VAL A 46 -4.22 -12.00 1.06
N THR A 47 -2.93 -11.71 0.92
CA THR A 47 -1.83 -12.50 1.50
C THR A 47 -1.25 -11.85 2.76
N ARG A 48 -1.41 -10.53 2.90
CA ARG A 48 -1.05 -9.76 4.10
C ARG A 48 -1.94 -8.52 4.20
N ALA A 49 -2.23 -8.10 5.43
CA ALA A 49 -2.96 -6.87 5.71
C ALA A 49 -2.35 -6.14 6.91
N THR A 50 -2.06 -4.85 6.75
CA THR A 50 -1.54 -3.98 7.80
C THR A 50 -2.44 -2.76 7.91
N PHE A 51 -2.98 -2.49 9.09
CA PHE A 51 -3.89 -1.36 9.34
C PHE A 51 -3.31 -0.45 10.42
N ALA A 52 -2.13 0.10 10.15
CA ALA A 52 -1.38 0.96 11.07
C ALA A 52 -0.93 2.24 10.36
N PRO A 53 -0.64 3.33 11.08
CA PRO A 53 -0.04 4.53 10.49
C PRO A 53 1.31 4.22 9.80
N PRO A 54 1.68 4.93 8.71
CA PRO A 54 0.97 6.08 8.12
C PRO A 54 -0.16 5.72 7.16
N HIS A 55 -0.21 4.48 6.65
CA HIS A 55 -1.21 4.02 5.67
C HIS A 55 -1.63 2.58 5.95
N PRO A 56 -2.91 2.24 5.77
CA PRO A 56 -3.30 0.85 5.61
C PRO A 56 -2.69 0.28 4.32
N VAL A 57 -2.19 -0.95 4.39
CA VAL A 57 -1.52 -1.62 3.28
C VAL A 57 -2.05 -3.05 3.15
N LEU A 58 -2.43 -3.44 1.94
CA LEU A 58 -2.77 -4.83 1.60
C LEU A 58 -1.75 -5.38 0.62
N SER A 59 -1.31 -6.62 0.84
CA SER A 59 -0.64 -7.43 -0.18
C SER A 59 -1.67 -8.38 -0.79
N VAL A 60 -1.85 -8.32 -2.10
CA VAL A 60 -2.84 -9.09 -2.86
C VAL A 60 -2.12 -9.96 -3.88
N ARG A 61 -2.30 -11.27 -3.80
CA ARG A 61 -1.93 -12.19 -4.89
C ARG A 61 -2.97 -12.06 -5.99
N VAL A 62 -2.59 -11.52 -7.14
CA VAL A 62 -3.51 -11.27 -8.25
C VAL A 62 -3.79 -12.57 -8.99
N GLU A 63 -5.06 -12.86 -9.24
CA GLU A 63 -5.50 -14.12 -9.87
C GLU A 63 -6.34 -13.87 -11.13
N GLY A 64 -7.04 -12.74 -11.23
CA GLY A 64 -7.95 -12.44 -12.32
C GLY A 64 -7.27 -11.74 -13.50
N ARG A 65 -7.45 -12.29 -14.70
CA ARG A 65 -7.06 -11.64 -15.98
C ARG A 65 -8.14 -10.73 -16.53
N GLU A 66 -9.38 -10.95 -16.12
CA GLU A 66 -10.53 -10.18 -16.59
C GLU A 66 -10.72 -8.94 -15.74
N VAL A 67 -11.01 -7.83 -16.41
CA VAL A 67 -11.51 -6.61 -15.78
C VAL A 67 -12.99 -6.84 -15.49
N PRO A 68 -13.41 -6.95 -14.21
CA PRO A 68 -14.82 -7.13 -13.90
C PRO A 68 -15.62 -5.92 -14.38
N ALA A 69 -16.92 -6.09 -14.62
CA ALA A 69 -17.82 -4.96 -14.84
C ALA A 69 -17.92 -4.14 -13.54
N LEU A 70 -17.07 -3.13 -13.40
CA LEU A 70 -17.00 -2.23 -12.26
C LEU A 70 -17.62 -0.88 -12.64
N ASP A 71 -18.48 -0.36 -11.77
CA ASP A 71 -18.94 1.03 -11.81
C ASP A 71 -18.56 1.72 -10.50
N PRO A 72 -17.33 2.24 -10.38
CA PRO A 72 -16.94 2.95 -9.17
C PRO A 72 -17.63 4.32 -9.07
N ASN A 73 -18.15 4.89 -10.17
CA ASN A 73 -18.64 6.27 -10.25
C ASN A 73 -17.65 7.29 -9.63
N ARG A 74 -16.37 7.23 -10.04
CA ARG A 74 -15.26 8.07 -9.55
C ARG A 74 -14.54 8.80 -10.70
N PRO A 75 -15.23 9.65 -11.49
CA PRO A 75 -14.61 10.31 -12.64
C PRO A 75 -13.49 11.30 -12.26
N ASP A 76 -13.41 11.71 -11.00
CA ASP A 76 -12.33 12.54 -10.48
C ASP A 76 -11.06 11.75 -10.15
N GLU A 77 -11.17 10.43 -9.94
CA GLU A 77 -10.07 9.54 -9.54
C GLU A 77 -9.54 8.70 -10.71
N PHE A 78 -10.47 8.17 -11.50
CA PHE A 78 -10.23 7.21 -12.57
C PHE A 78 -10.74 7.81 -13.87
N THR A 79 -9.82 8.29 -14.71
CA THR A 79 -10.16 9.06 -15.92
C THR A 79 -10.10 8.23 -17.20
N GLY A 80 -9.45 7.08 -17.18
CA GLY A 80 -9.34 6.18 -18.33
C GLY A 80 -9.84 4.77 -18.07
N PRO A 81 -9.65 3.85 -19.04
CA PRO A 81 -10.16 2.49 -18.96
C PRO A 81 -9.45 1.69 -17.87
N PHE A 82 -10.20 0.82 -17.18
CA PHE A 82 -9.62 -0.13 -16.24
C PHE A 82 -8.82 -1.20 -16.98
N ILE A 83 -7.61 -1.48 -16.49
CA ILE A 83 -6.72 -2.48 -17.09
C ILE A 83 -6.35 -3.56 -16.08
N ALA A 84 -6.33 -4.81 -16.53
CA ALA A 84 -5.60 -5.89 -15.87
C ALA A 84 -4.24 -6.01 -16.54
N ARG A 85 -3.16 -6.02 -15.76
CA ARG A 85 -1.80 -6.08 -16.30
C ARG A 85 -1.28 -7.51 -16.25
N GLU A 86 -0.78 -8.03 -17.36
CA GLU A 86 -0.27 -9.40 -17.42
C GLU A 86 0.89 -9.61 -16.43
N GLU A 87 1.74 -8.60 -16.21
CA GLU A 87 2.84 -8.70 -15.25
C GLU A 87 2.40 -8.76 -13.78
N ASP A 88 1.12 -8.48 -13.47
CA ASP A 88 0.59 -8.59 -12.12
C ASP A 88 0.05 -9.99 -11.82
N ILE A 89 -0.33 -10.76 -12.85
CA ILE A 89 -1.02 -12.04 -12.68
C ILE A 89 -0.11 -13.09 -12.04
N GLY A 90 -0.57 -13.67 -10.93
CA GLY A 90 0.20 -14.63 -10.13
C GLY A 90 1.15 -13.98 -9.12
N GLU A 91 1.42 -12.68 -9.26
CA GLU A 91 2.30 -11.93 -8.38
C GLU A 91 1.58 -11.37 -7.15
N VAL A 92 2.35 -11.10 -6.10
CA VAL A 92 1.86 -10.38 -4.93
C VAL A 92 2.13 -8.90 -5.12
N ARG A 93 1.06 -8.10 -5.18
CA ARG A 93 1.12 -6.65 -5.27
C ARG A 93 0.74 -6.00 -3.96
N GLU A 94 1.59 -5.08 -3.51
CA GLU A 94 1.31 -4.24 -2.36
C GLU A 94 0.55 -2.99 -2.79
N VAL A 95 -0.52 -2.67 -2.09
CA VAL A 95 -1.36 -1.50 -2.35
C VAL A 95 -1.53 -0.71 -1.06
N GLU A 96 -1.12 0.55 -1.11
CA GLU A 96 -1.35 1.51 -0.04
C GLU A 96 -2.74 2.14 -0.18
N PHE A 97 -3.48 2.23 0.92
CA PHE A 97 -4.76 2.91 0.95
C PHE A 97 -4.64 4.33 1.51
N SER A 98 -5.59 5.17 1.14
CA SER A 98 -5.70 6.51 1.70
C SER A 98 -5.76 6.45 3.24
N PRO A 99 -5.07 7.37 3.96
CA PRO A 99 -4.92 7.31 5.41
C PRO A 99 -6.15 7.90 6.11
N VAL A 100 -7.32 7.31 5.84
CA VAL A 100 -8.63 7.75 6.34
C VAL A 100 -9.31 6.63 7.11
N GLY A 101 -10.20 7.00 8.02
CA GLY A 101 -10.80 6.08 8.99
C GLY A 101 -11.48 4.87 8.34
N GLU A 102 -12.09 5.07 7.17
CA GLU A 102 -12.78 4.05 6.38
C GLU A 102 -11.85 2.88 6.00
N PHE A 103 -10.61 3.16 5.62
CA PHE A 103 -9.63 2.13 5.27
C PHE A 103 -8.95 1.52 6.49
N TYR A 104 -8.78 2.27 7.58
CA TYR A 104 -8.34 1.68 8.84
C TYR A 104 -9.38 0.70 9.41
N ALA A 105 -10.66 1.00 9.28
CA ALA A 105 -11.77 0.16 9.75
C ALA A 105 -11.88 -1.19 9.01
N LEU A 106 -11.21 -1.36 7.87
CA LEU A 106 -11.11 -2.65 7.19
C LEU A 106 -10.40 -3.71 8.04
N ARG A 107 -9.65 -3.32 9.08
CA ARG A 107 -9.06 -4.22 10.06
C ARG A 107 -10.03 -5.22 10.67
N ASP A 108 -11.32 -4.90 10.74
CA ASP A 108 -12.33 -5.77 11.34
C ASP A 108 -13.11 -6.57 10.27
N ARG A 109 -12.81 -6.34 8.99
CA ARG A 109 -13.58 -6.82 7.83
C ARG A 109 -12.77 -7.60 6.80
N ILE A 110 -11.45 -7.46 6.81
CA ILE A 110 -10.52 -8.18 5.93
C ILE A 110 -9.61 -9.09 6.76
N ARG A 111 -9.39 -10.30 6.24
CA ARG A 111 -8.48 -11.32 6.74
C ARG A 111 -7.60 -11.82 5.61
N VAL A 112 -6.45 -12.40 5.98
CA VAL A 112 -5.63 -13.16 5.04
C VAL A 112 -6.46 -14.33 4.52
N GLY A 113 -6.44 -14.54 3.20
CA GLY A 113 -7.27 -15.52 2.50
C GLY A 113 -8.53 -14.94 1.86
N ASP A 114 -8.96 -13.74 2.24
CA ASP A 114 -10.12 -13.10 1.64
C ASP A 114 -9.85 -12.71 0.19
N ARG A 115 -10.90 -12.79 -0.64
CA ARG A 115 -10.88 -12.25 -2.01
C ARG A 115 -11.33 -10.80 -2.03
N VAL A 116 -10.62 -9.98 -2.80
CA VAL A 116 -10.92 -8.56 -2.99
C VAL A 116 -10.68 -8.15 -4.45
N THR A 117 -11.34 -7.07 -4.85
CA THR A 117 -11.03 -6.34 -6.08
C THR A 117 -10.62 -4.93 -5.69
N VAL A 118 -9.43 -4.51 -6.12
CA VAL A 118 -8.89 -3.18 -5.85
C VAL A 118 -8.69 -2.43 -7.16
N LEU A 119 -9.10 -1.15 -7.18
CA LEU A 119 -8.73 -0.22 -8.24
C LEU A 119 -7.55 0.61 -7.74
N ALA A 120 -6.39 0.41 -8.35
CA ALA A 120 -5.15 1.04 -7.93
C ALA A 120 -4.63 1.98 -9.01
N LEU A 121 -4.03 3.08 -8.59
CA LEU A 121 -3.24 3.96 -9.44
C LEU A 121 -1.76 3.70 -9.20
N ARG A 122 -0.98 3.72 -10.27
CA ARG A 122 0.47 3.55 -10.22
C ARG A 122 1.16 4.89 -10.04
N ASN A 123 2.10 4.97 -9.11
CA ASN A 123 2.98 6.12 -9.00
C ASN A 123 3.89 6.21 -10.24
N CYS A 124 3.96 7.37 -10.86
CA CYS A 124 4.79 7.64 -12.03
C CYS A 124 6.28 7.64 -11.73
N ARG A 125 6.66 7.77 -10.46
CA ARG A 125 8.05 7.74 -10.03
C ARG A 125 8.42 6.37 -9.45
N PRO A 126 9.66 5.91 -9.64
CA PRO A 126 10.18 4.76 -8.90
C PRO A 126 9.97 4.93 -7.37
N PRO A 127 9.60 3.87 -6.65
CA PRO A 127 9.54 2.48 -7.10
C PRO A 127 8.20 2.07 -7.74
N HIS A 128 7.36 3.03 -8.16
CA HIS A 128 6.07 2.79 -8.80
C HIS A 128 5.03 2.12 -7.91
N GLU A 129 4.96 2.57 -6.67
CA GLU A 129 3.98 2.16 -5.67
C GLU A 129 2.54 2.23 -6.20
N LEU A 130 1.73 1.27 -5.75
CA LEU A 130 0.32 1.24 -6.05
C LEU A 130 -0.45 1.86 -4.90
N ARG A 131 -1.36 2.77 -5.22
CA ARG A 131 -2.24 3.41 -4.24
C ARG A 131 -3.69 3.24 -4.62
N SER A 132 -4.55 3.14 -3.63
CA SER A 132 -5.98 3.04 -3.85
C SER A 132 -6.79 3.90 -2.89
N SER A 133 -7.93 4.36 -3.38
CA SER A 133 -9.04 4.92 -2.61
C SER A 133 -10.34 4.14 -2.87
N TRP A 134 -10.24 2.91 -3.37
CA TRP A 134 -11.39 2.08 -3.75
C TRP A 134 -11.10 0.58 -3.61
N ILE A 135 -11.98 -0.15 -2.93
CA ILE A 135 -11.91 -1.61 -2.80
C ILE A 135 -13.32 -2.20 -2.75
N GLN A 136 -13.51 -3.34 -3.40
CA GLN A 136 -14.67 -4.20 -3.24
C GLN A 136 -14.27 -5.48 -2.49
N LEU A 137 -15.03 -5.81 -1.44
CA LEU A 137 -14.85 -7.03 -0.66
C LEU A 137 -15.54 -8.22 -1.35
N SER A 138 -15.21 -9.44 -0.92
CA SER A 138 -15.87 -10.68 -1.35
C SER A 138 -17.40 -10.68 -1.14
N SER A 139 -17.90 -9.91 -0.18
CA SER A 139 -19.33 -9.71 0.05
C SER A 139 -20.02 -8.84 -1.00
N GLY A 140 -19.27 -8.25 -1.94
CA GLY A 140 -19.75 -7.25 -2.90
C GLY A 140 -19.77 -5.83 -2.34
N GLN A 141 -19.54 -5.65 -1.04
CA GLN A 141 -19.50 -4.32 -0.42
C GLN A 141 -18.33 -3.50 -0.94
N VAL A 142 -18.61 -2.28 -1.38
CA VAL A 142 -17.61 -1.32 -1.87
C VAL A 142 -17.27 -0.33 -0.76
N ILE A 143 -15.97 -0.05 -0.60
CA ILE A 143 -15.43 1.02 0.23
C ILE A 143 -14.63 1.95 -0.68
N SER A 144 -15.01 3.21 -0.65
CA SER A 144 -14.52 4.24 -1.57
C SER A 144 -14.37 5.56 -0.82
N TYR A 145 -13.33 6.33 -1.14
CA TYR A 145 -13.06 7.63 -0.54
C TYR A 145 -12.78 8.67 -1.62
N SER A 146 -13.41 9.84 -1.52
CA SER A 146 -13.39 10.86 -2.58
C SER A 146 -12.56 12.12 -2.30
N GLY A 147 -11.90 12.22 -1.14
CA GLY A 147 -11.23 13.45 -0.72
C GLY A 147 -9.90 13.77 -1.41
N GLY A 148 -9.44 12.98 -2.40
CA GLY A 148 -8.32 13.36 -3.27
C GLY A 148 -6.98 13.58 -2.56
N LEU A 149 -6.54 12.64 -1.71
CA LEU A 149 -5.34 12.78 -0.86
C LEU A 149 -4.00 12.54 -1.57
N HIS A 150 -4.00 12.41 -2.90
CA HIS A 150 -2.78 12.26 -3.69
C HIS A 150 -2.88 13.08 -4.97
N ARG A 151 -1.72 13.46 -5.52
CA ARG A 151 -1.66 14.15 -6.80
C ARG A 151 -1.89 13.14 -7.92
N ARG A 152 -2.90 13.42 -8.74
CA ARG A 152 -3.26 12.63 -9.94
C ARG A 152 -2.73 13.33 -11.19
N VAL A 153 -2.34 12.56 -12.19
CA VAL A 153 -1.88 13.03 -13.50
C VAL A 153 -2.48 12.15 -14.60
N ASP A 154 -2.64 12.72 -15.79
CA ASP A 154 -3.06 12.00 -16.99
C ASP A 154 -1.82 11.45 -17.71
N GLY A 155 -1.50 10.18 -17.46
CA GLY A 155 -0.30 9.53 -17.95
C GLY A 155 0.95 9.85 -17.12
N CYS A 156 1.87 8.89 -17.08
CA CYS A 156 3.22 9.12 -16.59
C CYS A 156 4.12 9.66 -17.71
N SER A 157 4.91 10.70 -17.38
CA SER A 157 5.91 11.29 -18.28
C SER A 157 7.31 10.75 -18.02
#